data_AF-A0A818L5W0-F1
#
_entry.id   AF-A0A818L5W0-F1
#
_cell.length_a   1.000
_cell.length_b   1.000
_cell.length_c   1.000
_cell.angle_alpha   90.00
_cell.angle_beta   90.00
_cell.angle_gamma   90.00
#
_symmetry.space_group_name_H-M   'P 1'
#
loop_
_entity.id
_entity.type
_entity.pdbx_description
1 polymer ?
#
loop_
_entity_poly.entity_id
_entity_poly.type
_entity_poly.pdbx_seq_one_letter_code
_entity_poly.pdbx_strand_id
1 'polypeptide(L)'
;MSTFLFPQIVQLAVIFLLSILSIWFYQSCSQSTVLQPTVSLSFVSQNSSDCQQSFLESDGLICESNAAWNERKHIYRIQDKENMMKREDAVYFLSNWEPNFHCSHARRMGAMGDGGKWVCDVHRLKARHDCLIYSVGSRGDFTFEIDMKKTIPQCEIHTFDKNLYSCPNKACSFHQLMFGTGIEPNGSKSWMTIVQRLNHTNRSIDILKIDIEGGEYSFFPLLFNSTKSLFPRQILVELHPINVTLVHGFFELLRSNNYVIFNKENNLLAGPYFFEYGFLKLNPQFFHSI
;
A
#
# COMPACT_ATOMS: atom_id res chain seq x y z
N MET A 1 -64.16 -50.25 -4.04
CA MET A 1 -63.85 -49.43 -2.84
C MET A 1 -62.51 -49.87 -2.28
N SER A 2 -61.39 -49.27 -2.71
CA SER A 2 -60.06 -49.39 -2.02
C SER A 2 -58.95 -48.70 -2.82
N THR A 3 -58.94 -47.37 -2.95
CA THR A 3 -57.80 -46.66 -3.57
C THR A 3 -57.63 -45.23 -3.06
N PHE A 4 -57.45 -45.00 -1.75
CA PHE A 4 -57.08 -43.65 -1.25
C PHE A 4 -56.17 -43.63 0.00
N LEU A 5 -55.59 -44.75 0.44
CA LEU A 5 -54.75 -44.80 1.65
C LEU A 5 -53.23 -44.89 1.40
N PHE A 6 -52.79 -45.16 0.17
CA PHE A 6 -51.37 -45.34 -0.14
C PHE A 6 -50.52 -44.05 -0.15
N PRO A 7 -50.99 -42.89 -0.66
CA PRO A 7 -50.11 -41.72 -0.79
C PRO A 7 -49.87 -40.97 0.53
N GLN A 8 -50.81 -41.03 1.49
CA GLN A 8 -50.66 -40.34 2.78
C GLN A 8 -49.64 -41.01 3.70
N ILE A 9 -49.54 -42.34 3.67
CA ILE A 9 -48.58 -43.10 4.49
C ILE A 9 -47.15 -42.85 4.00
N VAL A 10 -46.94 -42.78 2.68
CA VAL A 10 -45.62 -42.45 2.09
C VAL A 10 -45.21 -41.02 2.44
N GLN A 11 -46.14 -40.07 2.38
CA GLN A 11 -45.85 -38.67 2.72
C GLN A 11 -45.49 -38.49 4.20
N LEU A 12 -46.18 -39.19 5.12
CA LEU A 12 -45.85 -39.16 6.55
C LEU A 12 -44.50 -39.84 6.84
N ALA A 13 -44.17 -40.93 6.14
CA ALA A 13 -42.88 -41.61 6.27
C ALA A 13 -41.70 -40.72 5.81
N VAL A 14 -41.87 -39.96 4.72
CA VAL A 14 -40.85 -39.03 4.22
C VAL A 14 -40.65 -37.86 5.19
N ILE A 15 -41.73 -37.28 5.73
CA ILE A 15 -41.62 -36.21 6.73
C ILE A 15 -40.92 -36.69 8.00
N PHE A 16 -41.23 -37.92 8.45
CA PHE A 16 -40.60 -38.52 9.61
C PHE A 16 -39.09 -38.75 9.38
N LEU A 17 -38.70 -39.29 8.22
CA LEU A 17 -37.29 -39.47 7.84
C LEU A 17 -36.52 -38.15 7.77
N LEU A 18 -37.12 -37.11 7.19
CA LEU A 18 -36.51 -35.77 7.13
C LEU A 18 -36.35 -35.14 8.52
N SER A 19 -37.32 -35.36 9.42
CA SER A 19 -37.23 -34.89 10.81
C SER A 19 -36.11 -35.59 11.57
N ILE A 20 -35.94 -36.91 11.41
CA ILE A 20 -34.84 -37.67 12.02
C ILE A 20 -33.50 -37.20 11.49
N LEU A 21 -33.37 -37.00 10.17
CA LEU A 21 -32.14 -36.47 9.55
C LEU A 21 -31.80 -35.07 10.08
N SER A 22 -32.79 -34.19 10.25
CA SER A 22 -32.57 -32.85 10.80
C SER A 22 -32.12 -32.86 12.26
N ILE A 23 -32.66 -33.77 13.08
CA ILE A 23 -32.26 -33.96 14.48
C ILE A 23 -30.84 -34.53 14.55
N TRP A 24 -30.51 -35.50 13.71
CA TRP A 24 -29.15 -36.04 13.60
C TRP A 24 -28.14 -34.97 13.18
N PHE A 25 -28.47 -34.15 12.18
CA PHE A 25 -27.61 -33.06 11.73
C PHE A 25 -27.40 -32.01 12.82
N TYR A 26 -28.46 -31.68 13.57
CA TYR A 26 -28.38 -30.74 14.70
C TYR A 26 -27.54 -31.29 15.86
N GLN A 27 -27.69 -32.58 16.20
CA GLN A 27 -26.90 -33.24 17.24
C GLN A 27 -25.42 -33.35 16.85
N SER A 28 -25.10 -33.71 15.60
CA SER A 28 -23.71 -33.75 15.11
C SER A 28 -23.07 -32.35 15.08
N CYS A 29 -23.84 -31.28 14.83
CA CYS A 29 -23.32 -29.91 14.86
C CYS A 29 -23.03 -29.44 16.31
N SER A 30 -23.82 -29.92 17.29
CA SER A 30 -23.67 -29.54 18.71
C SER A 30 -22.50 -30.20 19.45
N GLN A 31 -21.88 -31.26 18.88
CA GLN A 31 -20.79 -32.00 19.51
C GLN A 31 -19.38 -31.57 19.07
N SER A 32 -19.24 -30.42 18.41
CA SER A 32 -17.92 -29.79 18.23
C SER A 32 -17.47 -29.18 19.56
N THR A 33 -16.91 -30.00 20.45
CA THR A 33 -16.22 -29.53 21.66
C THR A 33 -15.08 -28.59 21.25
N VAL A 34 -15.27 -27.30 21.51
CA VAL A 34 -14.22 -26.28 21.46
C VAL A 34 -13.20 -26.65 22.53
N LEU A 35 -12.09 -27.27 22.12
CA LEU A 35 -10.89 -27.35 22.94
C LEU A 35 -10.36 -25.91 23.09
N GLN A 36 -10.68 -25.26 24.21
CA GLN A 36 -10.01 -24.02 24.60
C GLN A 36 -8.55 -24.36 24.89
N PRO A 37 -7.57 -23.76 24.19
CA PRO A 37 -6.20 -23.83 24.65
C PRO A 37 -6.09 -22.91 25.87
N THR A 38 -5.90 -23.49 27.05
CA THR A 38 -5.39 -22.75 28.22
C THR A 38 -3.95 -22.35 27.92
N VAL A 39 -3.77 -21.26 27.17
CA VAL A 39 -2.48 -20.58 27.09
C VAL A 39 -2.31 -19.86 28.41
N SER A 40 -1.52 -20.46 29.31
CA SER A 40 -0.94 -19.71 30.41
C SER A 40 -0.20 -18.52 29.82
N LEU A 41 -0.67 -17.30 30.07
CA LEU A 41 0.07 -16.07 29.83
C LEU A 41 1.29 -16.07 30.75
N SER A 42 2.33 -16.81 30.38
CA SER A 42 3.68 -16.36 30.66
C SER A 42 3.84 -15.08 29.85
N PHE A 43 3.90 -13.94 30.53
CA PHE A 43 4.47 -12.73 29.96
C PHE A 43 5.86 -13.11 29.44
N VAL A 44 5.94 -13.41 28.14
CA VAL A 44 7.22 -13.49 27.44
C VAL A 44 7.82 -12.11 27.60
N SER A 45 8.86 -12.00 28.43
CA SER A 45 9.72 -10.84 28.42
C SER A 45 10.13 -10.64 26.97
N GLN A 46 9.66 -9.55 26.34
CA GLN A 46 10.13 -9.17 25.02
C GLN A 46 11.64 -8.97 25.13
N ASN A 47 12.41 -10.00 24.77
CA ASN A 47 13.82 -9.85 24.52
C ASN A 47 13.94 -8.83 23.40
N SER A 48 14.69 -7.76 23.67
CA SER A 48 15.02 -6.71 22.71
C SER A 48 15.70 -7.24 21.43
N SER A 49 16.07 -8.52 21.38
CA SER A 49 16.69 -9.21 20.25
C SER A 49 15.71 -9.71 19.19
N ASP A 50 14.40 -9.84 19.47
CA ASP A 50 13.53 -10.63 18.57
C ASP A 50 13.28 -9.94 17.22
N CYS A 51 13.23 -8.60 17.20
CA CYS A 51 13.00 -7.84 15.97
C CYS A 51 14.11 -6.86 15.58
N GLN A 52 15.26 -6.90 16.23
CA GLN A 52 16.37 -5.96 16.01
C GLN A 52 16.79 -5.90 14.53
N GLN A 53 16.83 -7.04 13.84
CA GLN A 53 17.16 -7.12 12.43
C GLN A 53 16.12 -6.37 11.58
N SER A 54 14.83 -6.72 11.72
CA SER A 54 13.75 -6.08 10.95
C SER A 54 13.66 -4.58 11.23
N PHE A 55 13.86 -4.17 12.48
CA PHE A 55 13.82 -2.77 12.88
C PHE A 55 14.97 -2.00 12.26
N LEU A 56 16.19 -2.55 12.23
CA LEU A 56 17.32 -1.91 11.55
C LEU A 56 17.12 -1.86 10.03
N GLU A 57 16.75 -2.98 9.42
CA GLU A 57 16.65 -3.11 7.96
C GLU A 57 15.45 -2.36 7.36
N SER A 58 14.47 -1.97 8.19
CA SER A 58 13.32 -1.12 7.81
C SER A 58 13.42 0.32 8.31
N ASP A 59 14.59 0.72 8.84
CA ASP A 59 14.84 2.02 9.49
C ASP A 59 13.78 2.38 10.56
N GLY A 60 13.44 1.41 11.39
CA GLY A 60 12.57 1.56 12.55
C GLY A 60 11.08 1.42 12.24
N LEU A 61 10.70 1.07 11.01
CA LEU A 61 9.28 0.93 10.65
C LEU A 61 8.70 -0.40 11.14
N ILE A 62 9.35 -1.52 10.82
CA ILE A 62 8.82 -2.88 11.01
C ILE A 62 9.55 -3.56 12.16
N CYS A 63 8.79 -4.23 13.03
CA CYS A 63 9.31 -5.07 14.10
C CYS A 63 8.64 -6.44 13.97
N GLU A 64 9.40 -7.41 13.48
CA GLU A 64 9.03 -8.81 13.24
C GLU A 64 10.18 -9.73 13.66
N SER A 65 9.88 -10.98 13.98
CA SER A 65 10.92 -11.98 14.31
C SER A 65 11.95 -12.13 13.18
N ASN A 66 13.20 -12.47 13.51
CA ASN A 66 14.23 -12.74 12.50
C ASN A 66 13.81 -13.84 11.51
N ALA A 67 13.07 -14.85 11.94
CA ALA A 67 12.57 -15.91 11.07
C ALA A 67 11.62 -15.36 10.00
N ALA A 68 10.62 -14.56 10.41
CA ALA A 68 9.68 -13.93 9.49
C ALA A 68 10.38 -12.91 8.56
N TRP A 69 11.32 -12.13 9.11
CA TRP A 69 12.06 -11.15 8.33
C TRP A 69 12.98 -11.80 7.29
N ASN A 70 13.65 -12.91 7.63
CA ASN A 70 14.48 -13.65 6.69
C ASN A 70 13.66 -14.30 5.58
N GLU A 71 12.48 -14.83 5.89
CA GLU A 71 11.55 -15.36 4.88
C GLU A 71 11.09 -14.25 3.93
N ARG A 72 10.74 -13.07 4.46
CA ARG A 72 10.43 -11.87 3.67
C ARG A 72 11.58 -11.47 2.74
N LYS A 73 12.82 -11.49 3.22
CA LYS A 73 14.02 -11.23 2.37
C LYS A 73 14.18 -12.31 1.29
N HIS A 74 13.86 -13.56 1.59
CA HIS A 74 13.90 -14.65 0.62
C HIS A 74 12.87 -14.45 -0.50
N ILE A 75 11.61 -14.21 -0.14
CA ILE A 75 10.50 -13.93 -1.08
C ILE A 75 10.81 -12.72 -1.95
N TYR A 76 11.30 -11.62 -1.35
CA TYR A 76 11.74 -10.44 -2.08
C TYR A 76 12.72 -10.80 -3.19
N ARG A 77 13.80 -11.55 -2.90
CA ARG A 77 14.83 -11.89 -3.89
C ARG A 77 14.30 -12.73 -5.04
N ILE A 78 13.30 -13.58 -4.80
CA ILE A 78 12.67 -14.38 -5.86
C ILE A 78 11.87 -13.44 -6.77
N GLN A 79 10.89 -12.73 -6.21
CA GLN A 79 9.99 -11.88 -6.99
C GLN A 79 10.73 -10.73 -7.70
N ASP A 80 11.78 -10.22 -7.06
CA ASP A 80 12.62 -9.18 -7.62
C ASP A 80 13.38 -9.62 -8.87
N LYS A 81 13.85 -10.88 -8.92
CA LYS A 81 14.46 -11.45 -10.13
C LYS A 81 13.43 -11.58 -11.25
N GLU A 82 12.22 -12.05 -10.92
CA GLU A 82 11.12 -12.17 -11.88
C GLU A 82 10.76 -10.81 -12.49
N ASN A 83 10.67 -9.77 -11.65
CA ASN A 83 10.36 -8.41 -12.08
C ASN A 83 11.41 -7.82 -13.04
N MET A 84 12.66 -8.29 -13.00
CA MET A 84 13.73 -7.84 -13.90
C MET A 84 13.72 -8.53 -15.27
N MET A 85 12.87 -9.54 -15.48
CA MET A 85 12.74 -10.18 -16.77
C MET A 85 12.01 -9.24 -17.74
N LYS A 86 12.72 -8.78 -18.77
CA LYS A 86 12.14 -7.95 -19.84
C LYS A 86 11.39 -8.86 -20.80
N ARG A 87 10.08 -8.63 -20.97
CA ARG A 87 9.25 -9.30 -21.97
C ARG A 87 8.68 -8.24 -22.89
N GLU A 88 8.82 -8.45 -24.20
CA GLU A 88 8.26 -7.55 -25.22
C GLU A 88 6.81 -7.96 -25.51
N ASP A 89 5.93 -7.83 -24.53
CA ASP A 89 4.51 -8.09 -24.70
C ASP A 89 3.65 -6.87 -24.33
N ALA A 90 2.53 -6.70 -25.03
CA ALA A 90 1.62 -5.57 -24.80
C ALA A 90 0.93 -5.59 -23.43
N VAL A 91 1.05 -6.71 -22.71
CA VAL A 91 0.45 -6.95 -21.39
C VAL A 91 1.50 -6.95 -20.28
N TYR A 92 2.68 -6.39 -20.54
CA TYR A 92 3.83 -6.58 -19.65
C TYR A 92 3.53 -6.07 -18.25
N PHE A 93 3.02 -4.85 -18.14
CA PHE A 93 2.66 -4.28 -16.84
C PHE A 93 1.41 -4.90 -16.22
N LEU A 94 0.62 -5.69 -16.97
CA LEU A 94 -0.43 -6.50 -16.38
C LEU A 94 0.14 -7.72 -15.64
N SER A 95 1.31 -8.23 -16.04
CA SER A 95 1.89 -9.48 -15.53
C SER A 95 3.30 -9.37 -14.96
N ASN A 96 3.82 -8.16 -14.82
CA ASN A 96 5.16 -7.86 -14.33
C ASN A 96 5.16 -6.66 -13.37
N TRP A 97 6.31 -6.41 -12.76
CA TRP A 97 6.47 -5.43 -11.68
C TRP A 97 5.49 -5.71 -10.53
N GLU A 98 5.34 -6.98 -10.19
CA GLU A 98 4.45 -7.41 -9.11
C GLU A 98 5.03 -7.03 -7.75
N PRO A 99 4.19 -6.92 -6.70
CA PRO A 99 4.66 -6.68 -5.34
C PRO A 99 5.74 -7.68 -4.92
N ASN A 100 6.95 -7.19 -4.67
CA ASN A 100 8.09 -7.97 -4.18
C ASN A 100 8.30 -7.79 -2.66
N PHE A 101 7.37 -7.14 -1.97
CA PHE A 101 7.38 -6.98 -0.53
C PHE A 101 5.96 -7.03 0.03
N HIS A 102 5.72 -7.89 1.03
CA HIS A 102 4.39 -7.97 1.63
C HIS A 102 4.21 -6.92 2.74
N CYS A 103 3.22 -6.03 2.67
CA CYS A 103 2.92 -5.16 3.80
C CYS A 103 1.72 -5.68 4.60
N SER A 104 1.98 -6.16 5.82
CA SER A 104 0.99 -6.92 6.62
C SER A 104 -0.25 -6.12 7.02
N HIS A 105 -0.13 -4.80 7.22
CA HIS A 105 -1.27 -3.93 7.51
C HIS A 105 -1.41 -2.82 6.46
N ALA A 106 -1.21 -3.17 5.19
CA ALA A 106 -1.58 -2.30 4.08
C ALA A 106 -3.07 -1.95 4.15
N ARG A 107 -3.39 -0.67 4.03
CA ARG A 107 -4.78 -0.18 4.04
C ARG A 107 -4.96 0.86 2.95
N ARG A 108 -6.08 0.75 2.23
CA ARG A 108 -6.50 1.75 1.26
C ARG A 108 -7.07 2.99 1.95
N MET A 109 -6.61 4.16 1.54
CA MET A 109 -6.97 5.46 2.10
C MET A 109 -7.62 6.32 1.01
N GLY A 110 -8.78 6.93 1.31
CA GLY A 110 -9.54 7.73 0.33
C GLY A 110 -10.61 6.95 -0.46
N ALA A 111 -11.16 7.57 -1.50
CA ALA A 111 -12.28 7.03 -2.30
C ALA A 111 -11.94 5.71 -2.98
N MET A 112 -12.86 4.75 -3.01
CA MET A 112 -12.70 3.50 -3.75
C MET A 112 -12.58 3.76 -5.26
N GLY A 113 -11.74 3.00 -5.95
CA GLY A 113 -11.46 3.21 -7.38
C GLY A 113 -10.35 4.24 -7.57
N ASP A 114 -10.66 5.34 -8.26
CA ASP A 114 -9.72 6.42 -8.53
C ASP A 114 -9.49 7.33 -7.31
N GLY A 115 -8.34 8.00 -7.25
CA GLY A 115 -8.00 9.02 -6.23
C GLY A 115 -7.44 8.50 -4.90
N GLY A 116 -8.03 7.46 -4.32
CA GLY A 116 -7.50 6.82 -3.11
C GLY A 116 -6.27 5.96 -3.38
N LYS A 117 -5.41 5.72 -2.38
CA LYS A 117 -4.14 4.97 -2.54
C LYS A 117 -3.91 3.98 -1.38
N TRP A 118 -3.17 2.91 -1.64
CA TRP A 118 -2.77 1.94 -0.61
C TRP A 118 -1.58 2.44 0.22
N VAL A 119 -1.69 2.45 1.53
CA VAL A 119 -0.63 2.88 2.46
C VAL A 119 -0.15 1.69 3.27
N CYS A 120 1.15 1.46 3.32
CA CYS A 120 1.74 0.40 4.14
C CYS A 120 1.78 0.80 5.61
N ASP A 121 1.22 -0.04 6.49
CA ASP A 121 1.34 0.06 7.94
C ASP A 121 1.02 1.47 8.50
N VAL A 122 -0.02 2.12 7.97
CA VAL A 122 -0.41 3.51 8.32
C VAL A 122 -0.58 3.74 9.83
N HIS A 123 -0.95 2.69 10.58
CA HIS A 123 -1.10 2.75 12.03
C HIS A 123 0.22 3.07 12.75
N ARG A 124 1.38 2.71 12.19
CA ARG A 124 2.70 2.97 12.78
C ARG A 124 3.07 4.44 12.76
N LEU A 125 2.53 5.21 11.81
CA LEU A 125 2.73 6.66 11.74
C LEU A 125 2.08 7.40 12.92
N LYS A 126 1.16 6.76 13.66
CA LYS A 126 0.59 7.32 14.91
C LYS A 126 1.64 7.66 15.96
N ALA A 127 2.75 6.92 15.99
CA ALA A 127 3.86 7.16 16.91
C ALA A 127 4.83 8.26 16.44
N ARG A 128 4.68 8.77 15.21
CA ARG A 128 5.53 9.82 14.61
C ARG A 128 4.91 11.19 14.89
N HIS A 129 5.51 11.97 15.79
CA HIS A 129 5.03 13.31 16.15
C HIS A 129 5.33 14.38 15.08
N ASP A 130 6.36 14.17 14.28
CA ASP A 130 6.82 15.05 13.19
C ASP A 130 6.40 14.53 11.80
N CYS A 131 5.36 13.69 11.76
CA CYS A 131 4.89 13.04 10.54
C CYS A 131 4.54 14.04 9.43
N LEU A 132 5.03 13.78 8.21
CA LEU A 132 4.88 14.67 7.07
C LEU A 132 4.42 13.93 5.81
N ILE A 133 3.36 14.43 5.19
CA ILE A 133 2.75 13.85 3.99
C ILE A 133 2.67 14.90 2.90
N TYR A 134 3.19 14.58 1.73
CA TYR A 134 2.98 15.35 0.51
C TYR A 134 2.01 14.59 -0.41
N SER A 135 0.97 15.28 -0.87
CA SER A 135 0.00 14.77 -1.83
C SER A 135 -0.01 15.67 -3.05
N VAL A 136 0.44 15.16 -4.19
CA VAL A 136 0.68 15.95 -5.40
C VAL A 136 -0.28 15.50 -6.49
N GLY A 137 -0.97 16.47 -7.08
CA GLY A 137 -2.00 16.26 -8.10
C GLY A 137 -3.29 15.71 -7.50
N SER A 138 -3.93 16.53 -6.66
CA SER A 138 -5.22 16.20 -6.07
C SER A 138 -6.39 16.24 -7.05
N ARG A 139 -6.29 17.09 -8.09
CA ARG A 139 -7.39 17.41 -9.03
C ARG A 139 -8.71 17.80 -8.32
N GLY A 140 -8.62 18.30 -7.09
CA GLY A 140 -9.76 18.66 -6.26
C GLY A 140 -10.41 17.48 -5.51
N ASP A 141 -9.91 16.26 -5.67
CA ASP A 141 -10.24 15.12 -4.80
C ASP A 141 -9.34 15.15 -3.56
N PHE A 142 -9.97 15.29 -2.39
CA PHE A 142 -9.30 15.33 -1.08
C PHE A 142 -9.62 14.12 -0.21
N THR A 143 -10.24 13.07 -0.76
CA THR A 143 -10.71 11.92 0.02
C THR A 143 -9.55 11.19 0.69
N PHE A 144 -8.40 11.07 0.01
CA PHE A 144 -7.16 10.55 0.58
C PHE A 144 -6.72 11.37 1.81
N GLU A 145 -6.58 12.68 1.65
CA GLU A 145 -6.14 13.59 2.70
C GLU A 145 -7.09 13.58 3.90
N ILE A 146 -8.40 13.55 3.65
CA ILE A 146 -9.41 13.48 4.70
C ILE A 146 -9.28 12.18 5.50
N ASP A 147 -9.16 11.02 4.86
CA ASP A 147 -9.06 9.74 5.56
C ASP A 147 -7.71 9.61 6.30
N MET A 148 -6.63 10.12 5.69
CA MET A 148 -5.33 10.23 6.35
C MET A 148 -5.42 11.12 7.57
N LYS A 149 -6.00 12.33 7.47
CA LYS A 149 -6.13 13.23 8.62
C LYS A 149 -7.00 12.64 9.73
N LYS A 150 -8.03 11.87 9.38
CA LYS A 150 -8.85 11.14 10.37
C LYS A 150 -8.07 10.03 11.07
N THR A 151 -7.22 9.30 10.33
CA THR A 151 -6.49 8.13 10.84
C THR A 151 -5.24 8.51 11.65
N ILE A 152 -4.55 9.57 11.23
CA ILE A 152 -3.32 10.09 11.83
C ILE A 152 -3.38 11.63 11.96
N PRO A 153 -4.22 12.14 12.90
CA PRO A 153 -4.52 13.57 13.01
C PRO A 153 -3.33 14.46 13.32
N GLN A 154 -2.27 13.89 13.91
CA GLN A 154 -1.02 14.58 14.20
C GLN A 154 -0.15 14.84 12.97
N CYS A 155 -0.35 14.09 11.86
CA CYS A 155 0.43 14.29 10.65
C CYS A 155 0.10 15.62 9.97
N GLU A 156 1.16 16.28 9.50
CA GLU A 156 1.07 17.45 8.64
C GLU A 156 0.92 17.00 7.19
N ILE A 157 -0.10 17.53 6.50
CA ILE A 157 -0.43 17.15 5.13
C ILE A 157 -0.35 18.39 4.26
N HIS A 158 0.49 18.35 3.23
CA HIS A 158 0.58 19.38 2.19
C HIS A 158 0.05 18.81 0.88
N THR A 159 -0.94 19.48 0.31
CA THR A 159 -1.51 19.10 -0.98
C THR A 159 -1.15 20.12 -2.03
N PHE A 160 -0.75 19.64 -3.20
CA PHE A 160 -0.24 20.46 -4.29
C PHE A 160 -1.01 20.18 -5.58
N ASP A 161 -1.39 21.22 -6.29
CA ASP A 161 -2.01 21.11 -7.61
C ASP A 161 -1.74 22.35 -8.47
N LYS A 162 -1.81 22.22 -9.79
CA LYS A 162 -1.71 23.36 -10.71
C LYS A 162 -2.92 24.29 -10.62
N ASN A 163 -4.09 23.71 -10.37
CA ASN A 163 -5.34 24.43 -10.24
C ASN A 163 -5.55 24.85 -8.78
N LEU A 164 -6.32 25.92 -8.58
CA LEU A 164 -6.68 26.37 -7.24
C LEU A 164 -7.87 25.57 -6.73
N TYR A 165 -7.71 24.91 -5.58
CA TYR A 165 -8.78 24.22 -4.86
C TYR A 165 -8.78 24.64 -3.38
N SER A 166 -9.85 24.28 -2.68
CA SER A 166 -9.97 24.50 -1.23
C SER A 166 -9.89 23.17 -0.51
N CYS A 167 -8.88 23.00 0.35
CA CYS A 167 -8.76 21.78 1.14
C CYS A 167 -9.85 21.75 2.23
N PRO A 168 -10.72 20.73 2.24
CA PRO A 168 -11.87 20.67 3.13
C PRO A 168 -11.44 20.43 4.58
N ASN A 169 -12.18 21.02 5.53
CA ASN A 169 -12.07 20.74 6.97
C ASN A 169 -10.66 20.81 7.56
N LYS A 170 -9.78 21.65 6.97
CA LYS A 170 -8.35 21.74 7.35
C LYS A 170 -7.64 20.38 7.32
N ALA A 171 -8.08 19.47 6.44
CA ALA A 171 -7.44 18.17 6.25
C ALA A 171 -5.97 18.31 5.82
N CYS A 172 -5.66 19.39 5.11
CA CYS A 172 -4.36 19.68 4.54
C CYS A 172 -4.13 21.20 4.39
N SER A 173 -2.86 21.57 4.21
CA SER A 173 -2.42 22.88 3.72
C SER A 173 -2.30 22.80 2.20
N PHE A 174 -3.12 23.56 1.47
CA PHE A 174 -3.15 23.52 0.00
C PHE A 174 -2.16 24.52 -0.62
N HIS A 175 -1.51 24.11 -1.72
CA HIS A 175 -0.55 24.91 -2.46
C HIS A 175 -0.86 24.84 -3.97
N GLN A 176 -1.19 25.97 -4.58
CA GLN A 176 -1.31 26.04 -6.04
C GLN A 176 0.10 26.08 -6.67
N LEU A 177 0.65 24.91 -7.00
CA LEU A 177 2.02 24.73 -7.46
C LEU A 177 2.17 23.41 -8.23
N MET A 178 2.99 23.44 -9.28
CA MET A 178 3.36 22.27 -10.07
C MET A 178 4.74 21.75 -9.69
N PHE A 179 4.89 20.43 -9.62
CA PHE A 179 6.18 19.77 -9.45
C PHE A 179 6.87 19.65 -10.83
N GLY A 180 8.19 19.79 -10.87
CA GLY A 180 8.95 19.66 -12.12
C GLY A 180 10.41 20.10 -12.00
N THR A 181 10.99 20.55 -13.11
CA THR A 181 12.43 20.92 -13.19
C THR A 181 12.75 22.23 -12.48
N GLY A 182 11.77 23.11 -12.25
CA GLY A 182 12.04 24.46 -11.77
C GLY A 182 12.45 25.46 -12.85
N ILE A 183 12.46 25.04 -14.12
CA ILE A 183 12.92 25.85 -15.26
C ILE A 183 11.71 26.47 -15.97
N GLU A 184 11.81 27.77 -16.24
CA GLU A 184 10.83 28.52 -17.05
C GLU A 184 10.78 28.00 -18.50
N PRO A 185 9.65 28.09 -19.21
CA PRO A 185 8.41 28.84 -18.88
C PRO A 185 7.36 28.01 -18.12
N ASN A 186 7.71 26.80 -17.67
CA ASN A 186 6.72 25.83 -17.20
C ASN A 186 6.15 26.16 -15.81
N GLY A 187 6.67 27.18 -15.11
CA GLY A 187 6.23 27.60 -13.77
C GLY A 187 6.39 26.57 -12.64
N SER A 188 6.80 25.33 -12.96
CA SER A 188 7.02 24.24 -12.01
C SER A 188 8.10 24.59 -10.99
N LYS A 189 8.09 23.93 -9.83
CA LYS A 189 9.16 24.01 -8.83
C LYS A 189 9.80 22.65 -8.62
N SER A 190 11.11 22.66 -8.41
CA SER A 190 11.86 21.46 -8.06
C SER A 190 11.55 20.99 -6.65
N TRP A 191 11.72 19.69 -6.41
CA TRP A 191 11.53 19.04 -5.10
C TRP A 191 12.20 19.82 -3.96
N MET A 192 13.49 20.13 -4.11
CA MET A 192 14.25 20.81 -3.07
C MET A 192 13.79 22.25 -2.83
N THR A 193 13.35 22.96 -3.89
CA THR A 193 12.76 24.30 -3.74
C THR A 193 11.51 24.26 -2.87
N ILE A 194 10.65 23.26 -3.07
CA ILE A 194 9.41 23.08 -2.31
C ILE A 194 9.72 22.73 -0.86
N VAL A 195 10.59 21.74 -0.65
CA VAL A 195 11.08 21.34 0.69
C VAL A 195 11.66 22.54 1.46
N GLN A 196 12.47 23.37 0.81
CA GLN A 196 13.06 24.56 1.43
C GLN A 196 12.00 25.62 1.76
N ARG A 197 11.10 25.91 0.81
CA ARG A 197 10.04 26.91 1.00
C ARG A 197 9.10 26.56 2.15
N LEU A 198 8.88 25.27 2.38
CA LEU A 198 8.06 24.75 3.49
C LEU A 198 8.87 24.49 4.76
N ASN A 199 10.17 24.82 4.79
CA ASN A 199 11.06 24.61 5.94
C ASN A 199 11.15 23.13 6.39
N HIS A 200 11.17 22.20 5.43
CA HIS A 200 11.21 20.76 5.66
C HIS A 200 12.57 20.12 5.39
N THR A 201 13.64 20.92 5.22
CA THR A 201 14.99 20.44 4.88
C THR A 201 15.60 19.45 5.87
N ASN A 202 15.18 19.51 7.14
CA ASN A 202 15.65 18.63 8.22
C ASN A 202 14.59 17.63 8.69
N ARG A 203 13.57 17.35 7.87
CA ARG A 203 12.48 16.42 8.19
C ARG A 203 12.50 15.23 7.25
N SER A 204 11.97 14.09 7.69
CA SER A 204 11.64 12.99 6.78
C SER A 204 10.24 13.18 6.23
N ILE A 205 10.06 12.93 4.93
CA ILE A 205 8.73 12.84 4.32
C ILE A 205 8.29 11.38 4.46
N ASP A 206 7.22 11.13 5.22
CA ASP A 206 6.76 9.78 5.52
C ASP A 206 5.99 9.19 4.33
N ILE A 207 5.19 10.01 3.62
CA ILE A 207 4.42 9.58 2.45
C ILE A 207 4.47 10.66 1.37
N LEU A 208 4.75 10.24 0.14
CA LEU A 208 4.52 10.99 -1.08
C LEU A 208 3.43 10.30 -1.89
N LYS A 209 2.21 10.85 -1.92
CA LYS A 209 1.22 10.55 -2.96
C LYS A 209 1.50 11.42 -4.17
N ILE A 210 1.55 10.85 -5.37
CA ILE A 210 1.82 11.60 -6.60
C ILE A 210 1.05 11.03 -7.79
N ASP A 211 0.32 11.91 -8.44
CA ASP A 211 -0.46 11.64 -9.64
C ASP A 211 -0.48 12.93 -10.47
N ILE A 212 0.42 13.05 -11.43
CA ILE A 212 0.68 14.28 -12.20
C ILE A 212 0.68 14.02 -13.70
N GLU A 213 -0.19 13.11 -14.16
CA GLU A 213 -0.59 12.96 -15.56
C GLU A 213 0.61 12.73 -16.51
N GLY A 214 1.54 11.85 -16.11
CA GLY A 214 2.75 11.51 -16.87
C GLY A 214 4.00 12.32 -16.47
N GLY A 215 3.85 13.34 -15.62
CA GLY A 215 4.98 14.11 -15.10
C GLY A 215 5.94 13.29 -14.23
N GLU A 216 5.52 12.12 -13.75
CA GLU A 216 6.28 11.24 -12.86
C GLU A 216 7.65 10.88 -13.45
N TYR A 217 7.69 10.54 -14.75
CA TYR A 217 8.90 10.11 -15.44
C TYR A 217 9.99 11.18 -15.51
N SER A 218 9.59 12.46 -15.46
CA SER A 218 10.53 13.58 -15.39
C SER A 218 10.87 13.98 -13.95
N PHE A 219 9.95 13.78 -13.01
CA PHE A 219 10.09 14.18 -11.62
C PHE A 219 11.03 13.27 -10.83
N PHE A 220 10.85 11.95 -10.91
CA PHE A 220 11.61 11.02 -10.07
C PHE A 220 13.13 11.01 -10.33
N PRO A 221 13.63 11.12 -11.58
CA PRO A 221 15.06 11.29 -11.81
C PRO A 221 15.64 12.49 -11.07
N LEU A 222 14.90 13.60 -10.99
CA LEU A 222 15.33 14.80 -10.26
C LEU A 222 15.30 14.58 -8.75
N LEU A 223 14.29 13.87 -8.24
CA LEU A 223 14.19 13.51 -6.84
C LEU A 223 15.40 12.65 -6.41
N PHE A 224 15.88 11.73 -7.24
CA PHE A 224 16.98 10.83 -6.90
C PHE A 224 18.39 11.34 -7.24
N ASN A 225 18.54 12.32 -8.13
CA ASN A 225 19.85 12.85 -8.52
C ASN A 225 20.51 13.79 -7.48
N SER A 226 19.81 14.16 -6.41
CA SER A 226 20.35 15.06 -5.39
C SER A 226 20.82 14.29 -4.15
N THR A 227 22.11 14.43 -3.81
CA THR A 227 22.69 13.91 -2.55
C THR A 227 22.10 14.55 -1.29
N LYS A 228 21.37 15.66 -1.44
CA LYS A 228 20.63 16.34 -0.38
C LYS A 228 19.14 15.98 -0.38
N SER A 229 18.70 15.09 -1.26
CA SER A 229 17.28 14.79 -1.41
C SER A 229 16.76 14.00 -0.23
N LEU A 230 15.65 14.49 0.32
CA LEU A 230 14.87 13.77 1.31
C LEU A 230 14.02 12.75 0.56
N PHE A 231 14.40 11.49 0.65
CA PHE A 231 13.67 10.39 0.01
C PHE A 231 12.43 10.05 0.86
N PRO A 232 11.21 10.08 0.26
CA PRO A 232 10.01 9.68 0.98
C PRO A 232 10.11 8.25 1.52
N ARG A 233 9.61 7.97 2.73
CA ARG A 233 9.56 6.60 3.26
C ARG A 233 8.65 5.73 2.39
N GLN A 234 7.49 6.25 1.99
CA GLN A 234 6.58 5.60 1.05
C GLN A 234 6.29 6.50 -0.15
N ILE A 235 6.19 5.89 -1.32
CA ILE A 235 5.75 6.55 -2.56
C ILE A 235 4.50 5.83 -3.05
N LEU A 236 3.42 6.58 -3.23
CA LEU A 236 2.13 6.10 -3.71
C LEU A 236 1.87 6.82 -5.04
N VAL A 237 2.01 6.11 -6.14
CA VAL A 237 2.09 6.74 -7.46
C VAL A 237 1.09 6.12 -8.42
N GLU A 238 0.45 6.96 -9.22
CA GLU A 238 -0.24 6.54 -10.42
C GLU A 238 0.68 6.62 -11.63
N LEU A 239 0.87 5.50 -12.31
CA LEU A 239 1.67 5.44 -13.52
C LEU A 239 0.77 5.57 -14.74
N HIS A 240 0.99 6.67 -15.46
CA HIS A 240 0.33 6.95 -16.72
C HIS A 240 1.03 6.19 -17.85
N PRO A 241 0.31 5.43 -18.68
CA PRO A 241 0.90 4.66 -19.76
C PRO A 241 1.44 5.60 -20.85
N ILE A 242 2.76 5.56 -21.08
CA ILE A 242 3.42 6.32 -22.16
C ILE A 242 4.20 5.37 -23.06
N ASN A 243 5.35 4.90 -22.58
CA ASN A 243 6.23 3.98 -23.31
C ASN A 243 6.80 2.97 -22.31
N VAL A 244 6.74 1.69 -22.68
CA VAL A 244 7.22 0.57 -21.87
C VAL A 244 8.64 0.80 -21.34
N THR A 245 9.56 1.29 -22.19
CA THR A 245 10.95 1.58 -21.80
C THR A 245 11.04 2.63 -20.69
N LEU A 246 10.24 3.70 -20.75
CA LEU A 246 10.22 4.74 -19.70
C LEU A 246 9.64 4.19 -18.40
N VAL A 247 8.59 3.38 -18.48
CA VAL A 247 7.97 2.76 -17.30
C VAL A 247 8.92 1.75 -16.65
N HIS A 248 9.64 0.94 -17.43
CA HIS A 248 10.71 0.10 -16.88
C HIS A 248 11.82 0.91 -16.21
N GLY A 249 12.29 1.97 -16.88
CA GLY A 249 13.33 2.84 -16.32
C GLY A 249 12.89 3.49 -15.00
N PHE A 250 11.59 3.81 -14.86
CA PHE A 250 11.01 4.26 -13.60
C PHE A 250 11.17 3.21 -12.50
N PHE A 251 10.79 1.96 -12.72
CA PHE A 251 10.93 0.92 -11.70
C PHE A 251 12.40 0.60 -11.38
N GLU A 252 13.28 0.55 -12.38
CA GLU A 252 14.73 0.37 -12.20
C GLU A 252 15.32 1.53 -11.35
N LEU A 253 14.84 2.76 -11.55
CA LEU A 253 15.22 3.92 -10.76
C LEU A 253 14.77 3.80 -9.29
N LEU A 254 13.54 3.39 -9.03
CA LEU A 254 13.04 3.19 -7.65
C LEU A 254 13.81 2.06 -6.95
N ARG A 255 14.00 0.95 -7.65
CA ARG A 255 14.78 -0.21 -7.20
C ARG A 255 16.21 0.16 -6.82
N SER A 256 16.94 0.89 -7.68
CA SER A 256 18.31 1.35 -7.40
C SER A 256 18.40 2.33 -6.22
N ASN A 257 17.27 2.90 -5.81
CA ASN A 257 17.15 3.77 -4.64
C ASN A 257 16.55 3.06 -3.42
N ASN A 258 16.65 1.73 -3.34
CA ASN A 258 16.23 0.88 -2.21
C ASN A 258 14.72 0.91 -1.93
N TYR A 259 13.90 1.05 -2.97
CA TYR A 259 12.47 0.88 -2.85
C TYR A 259 12.04 -0.52 -3.29
N VAL A 260 11.10 -1.07 -2.54
CA VAL A 260 10.38 -2.30 -2.85
C VAL A 260 8.92 -2.00 -3.16
N ILE A 261 8.27 -2.83 -3.96
CA ILE A 261 6.86 -2.69 -4.33
C ILE A 261 6.05 -3.47 -3.31
N PHE A 262 5.18 -2.79 -2.57
CA PHE A 262 4.27 -3.43 -1.62
C PHE A 262 2.83 -3.53 -2.11
N ASN A 263 2.46 -2.75 -3.12
CA ASN A 263 1.14 -2.79 -3.71
C ASN A 263 1.18 -2.46 -5.19
N LYS A 264 0.28 -3.10 -5.94
CA LYS A 264 -0.05 -2.82 -7.33
C LYS A 264 -1.56 -2.96 -7.47
N GLU A 265 -2.22 -1.94 -8.00
CA GLU A 265 -3.65 -1.92 -8.26
C GLU A 265 -3.89 -1.37 -9.67
N ASN A 266 -4.87 -1.91 -10.38
CA ASN A 266 -5.29 -1.40 -11.68
C ASN A 266 -6.33 -0.29 -11.52
N ASN A 267 -6.08 0.88 -12.11
CA ASN A 267 -7.09 1.94 -12.20
C ASN A 267 -8.02 1.67 -13.39
N LEU A 268 -8.99 0.76 -13.18
CA LEU A 268 -9.94 0.34 -14.21
C LEU A 268 -10.82 1.48 -14.75
N LEU A 269 -10.95 2.58 -14.01
CA LEU A 269 -11.71 3.76 -14.45
C LEU A 269 -10.91 4.58 -15.47
N ALA A 270 -9.59 4.66 -15.31
CA ALA A 270 -8.71 5.37 -16.24
C ALA A 270 -8.37 4.54 -17.49
N GLY A 271 -8.28 3.21 -17.35
CA GLY A 271 -8.15 2.28 -18.48
C GLY A 271 -7.30 1.04 -18.16
N PRO A 272 -7.15 0.11 -19.12
CA PRO A 272 -6.52 -1.19 -18.88
C PRO A 272 -5.01 -1.13 -18.61
N TYR A 273 -4.37 0.01 -18.84
CA TYR A 273 -2.92 0.21 -18.69
C TYR A 273 -2.55 1.24 -17.61
N PHE A 274 -3.52 1.69 -16.82
CA PHE A 274 -3.30 2.59 -15.71
C PHE A 274 -3.16 1.78 -14.42
N PHE A 275 -2.09 2.04 -13.70
CA PHE A 275 -1.77 1.30 -12.49
C PHE A 275 -1.35 2.24 -11.38
N GLU A 276 -1.78 1.93 -10.18
CA GLU A 276 -1.32 2.52 -8.96
C GLU A 276 -0.32 1.60 -8.28
N TYR A 277 0.79 2.17 -7.82
CA TYR A 277 1.83 1.44 -7.11
C TYR A 277 2.10 2.05 -5.75
N GLY A 278 2.32 1.17 -4.78
CA GLY A 278 2.83 1.50 -3.46
C GLY A 278 4.27 1.01 -3.33
N PHE A 279 5.18 1.92 -3.01
CA PHE A 279 6.59 1.62 -2.74
C PHE A 279 6.98 1.93 -1.31
N LEU A 280 7.86 1.11 -0.74
CA LEU A 280 8.43 1.30 0.58
C LEU A 280 9.96 1.39 0.47
N LYS A 281 10.55 2.43 1.07
CA LYS A 281 12.00 2.55 1.18
C LYS A 281 12.51 1.69 2.34
N LEU A 282 13.52 0.87 2.07
CA LEU A 282 14.21 0.04 3.07
C LEU A 282 15.67 0.49 3.24
N ASN A 283 16.26 0.11 4.37
CA ASN A 283 17.68 0.31 4.61
C ASN A 283 18.50 -0.53 3.62
N PRO A 284 19.65 -0.05 3.12
CA PRO A 284 20.53 -0.85 2.25
C PRO A 284 20.85 -2.25 2.78
N GLN A 285 20.93 -2.43 4.11
CA GLN A 285 21.21 -3.73 4.73
C GLN A 285 20.14 -4.80 4.44
N PHE A 286 18.91 -4.40 4.13
CA PHE A 286 17.87 -5.33 3.69
C PHE A 286 18.29 -6.12 2.44
N PHE A 287 19.05 -5.50 1.55
CA PHE A 287 19.38 -6.07 0.25
C PHE A 287 20.64 -6.95 0.29
N HIS A 288 21.40 -6.92 1.39
CA HIS A 288 22.57 -7.78 1.57
C HIS A 288 22.16 -9.25 1.72
N SER A 289 23.03 -10.17 1.31
CA SER A 289 22.84 -11.61 1.57
C SER A 289 22.68 -11.87 3.07
N ILE A 290 21.82 -12.85 3.40
CA ILE A 290 21.72 -13.39 4.77
C ILE A 290 23.02 -14.14 5.07
#